data_AF-A0A1G2YSQ9-F1
#
_entry.id   AF-A0A1G2YSQ9-F1
#
_cell.length_a   1.000
_cell.length_b   1.000
_cell.length_c   1.000
_cell.angle_alpha   90.00
_cell.angle_beta   90.00
_cell.angle_gamma   90.00
#
_symmetry.space_group_name_H-M   'P 1'
#
loop_
_entity.id
_entity.type
_entity.pdbx_description
1 polymer ?
#
loop_
_entity_poly.entity_id
_entity_poly.type
_entity_poly.pdbx_seq_one_letter_code
_entity_poly.pdbx_strand_id
1 'polypeptide(L)'
;MVLPKLESRIMLEGPNGVGKSSIARMLSQRLEAEVYAPFSGRKDIYELWFKDPSAAMSLSIEILESLPNVGIFDRYHLTPQTMINHPLSFLKLISDRDLLVSLDADIETLRGRLSSKSEPEDVDSEGFYKPHYYRLADNWNAMYLQTDIMTVNEIVDVIINRYHEVISGKQHKIKEGRSKIVYRKSNNMIVELKPSLDSVTYHRSENVVGTEVLRNSICEKFIRALQNNSIDVIDYNRLTSNSYSCDYCYSLPFEVIVKKTAVGTTITDCPGLFYPNMPFKKPIVRFDYRCDPKDITIPRDYIINYGLDPEKLENTSSNAFNVLQDLLKNAGYELIDLCFVYGFTLDGCIKIISEISPDGMRIRKDGQSYDKDLFRNSYGDDCIISNWEKLLEDLS
;
A
#
# COMPACT_ATOMS: atom_id res chain seq x y z
N MET A 1 -2.46 -16.51 39.96
CA MET A 1 -1.06 -16.17 39.62
C MET A 1 -1.16 -15.16 38.49
N VAL A 2 -0.83 -13.90 38.76
CA VAL A 2 -0.92 -12.82 37.76
C VAL A 2 0.18 -13.08 36.73
N LEU A 3 -0.19 -13.46 35.51
CA LEU A 3 0.78 -13.59 34.42
C LEU A 3 1.39 -12.20 34.16
N PRO A 4 2.72 -12.08 33.96
CA PRO A 4 3.31 -10.80 33.63
C PRO A 4 2.71 -10.29 32.32
N LYS A 5 2.61 -8.97 32.14
CA LYS A 5 2.43 -8.35 30.82
C LYS A 5 3.61 -8.78 29.94
N LEU A 6 3.48 -9.90 29.25
CA LEU A 6 4.41 -10.38 28.23
C LEU A 6 3.80 -10.01 26.88
N GLU A 7 4.57 -9.31 26.05
CA GLU A 7 4.05 -8.57 24.89
C GLU A 7 3.86 -9.44 23.64
N SER A 8 4.22 -10.73 23.65
CA SER A 8 3.95 -11.67 22.54
C SER A 8 4.16 -13.15 22.94
N ARG A 9 3.52 -14.09 22.23
CA ARG A 9 3.67 -15.54 22.47
C ARG A 9 3.65 -16.41 21.20
N ILE A 10 4.29 -17.57 21.25
CA ILE A 10 4.29 -18.62 20.21
C ILE A 10 3.84 -19.94 20.82
N MET A 11 2.97 -20.67 20.12
CA MET A 11 2.47 -21.98 20.55
C MET A 11 3.11 -23.12 19.76
N LEU A 12 3.63 -24.12 20.46
CA LEU A 12 4.21 -25.34 19.92
C LEU A 12 3.26 -26.52 20.20
N GLU A 13 2.66 -27.09 19.17
CA GLU A 13 1.71 -28.21 19.26
C GLU A 13 2.27 -29.47 18.58
N GLY A 14 1.92 -30.67 19.08
CA GLY A 14 2.25 -31.93 18.39
C GLY A 14 1.85 -33.18 19.18
N PRO A 15 2.09 -34.40 18.67
CA PRO A 15 1.73 -35.62 19.39
C PRO A 15 2.49 -35.79 20.71
N ASN A 16 1.92 -36.58 21.63
CA ASN A 16 2.56 -36.91 22.91
C ASN A 16 3.86 -37.70 22.68
N GLY A 17 4.95 -37.32 23.38
CA GLY A 17 6.24 -38.04 23.32
C GLY A 17 7.28 -37.49 22.35
N VAL A 18 6.96 -36.45 21.57
CA VAL A 18 7.95 -35.70 20.79
C VAL A 18 8.73 -34.76 21.72
N GLY A 19 10.04 -34.58 21.53
CA GLY A 19 11.00 -33.86 22.40
C GLY A 19 10.77 -32.35 22.61
N LYS A 20 9.52 -31.92 22.72
CA LYS A 20 9.02 -30.55 22.76
C LYS A 20 9.49 -29.76 23.98
N SER A 21 9.63 -30.41 25.13
CA SER A 21 10.22 -29.77 26.32
C SER A 21 11.68 -29.40 26.12
N SER A 22 12.43 -30.22 25.37
CA SER A 22 13.83 -29.96 25.01
C SER A 22 13.94 -28.85 23.96
N ILE A 23 13.05 -28.85 22.96
CA ILE A 23 12.99 -27.82 21.91
C ILE A 23 12.58 -26.47 22.51
N ALA A 24 11.53 -26.43 23.33
CA ALA A 24 11.08 -25.21 23.99
C ALA A 24 12.16 -24.65 24.93
N ARG A 25 12.87 -25.51 25.68
CA ARG A 25 14.02 -25.07 26.50
C ARG A 25 15.15 -24.51 25.66
N MET A 26 15.52 -25.18 24.57
CA MET A 26 16.58 -24.72 23.66
C MET A 26 16.25 -23.35 23.06
N LEU A 27 15.01 -23.18 22.57
CA LEU A 27 14.54 -21.91 21.97
C LEU A 27 14.46 -20.80 23.01
N SER A 28 13.99 -21.09 24.22
CA SER A 28 13.92 -20.12 25.32
C SER A 28 15.28 -19.56 25.73
N GLN A 29 16.31 -20.40 25.73
CA GLN A 29 17.69 -20.00 26.06
C GLN A 29 18.32 -19.15 24.96
N ARG A 30 17.99 -19.45 23.69
CA ARG A 30 18.53 -18.73 22.53
C ARG A 30 17.92 -17.34 22.37
N LEU A 31 16.66 -17.15 22.77
CA LEU A 31 15.84 -15.99 22.39
C LEU A 31 15.26 -15.21 23.57
N GLU A 32 15.80 -15.42 24.77
CA GLU A 32 15.36 -14.76 26.00
C GLU A 32 13.82 -14.86 26.24
N ALA A 33 13.24 -16.01 25.90
CA ALA A 33 11.80 -16.26 26.05
C ALA A 33 11.50 -17.05 27.33
N GLU A 34 10.31 -16.88 27.90
CA GLU A 34 9.81 -17.69 29.01
C GLU A 34 8.97 -18.85 28.48
N VAL A 35 9.24 -20.08 28.94
CA VAL A 35 8.44 -21.26 28.57
C VAL A 35 7.32 -21.45 29.58
N TYR A 36 6.07 -21.47 29.13
CA TYR A 36 4.91 -21.87 29.91
C TYR A 36 4.30 -23.15 29.34
N ALA A 37 4.13 -24.17 30.18
CA ALA A 37 3.23 -25.27 29.86
C ALA A 37 1.78 -24.80 30.16
N PRO A 38 0.78 -25.13 29.33
CA PRO A 38 -0.59 -24.76 29.60
C PRO A 38 -1.05 -25.36 30.93
N PHE A 39 -1.84 -24.58 31.68
CA PHE A 39 -2.38 -24.96 32.99
C PHE A 39 -3.47 -26.05 32.92
N SER A 40 -3.85 -26.49 31.70
CA SER A 40 -4.78 -27.58 31.48
C SER A 40 -4.02 -28.80 30.95
N GLY A 41 -4.35 -30.00 31.43
CA GLY A 41 -3.63 -31.27 31.21
C GLY A 41 -3.45 -31.78 29.77
N ARG A 42 -3.45 -30.90 28.78
CA ARG A 42 -3.05 -31.09 27.38
C ARG A 42 -1.52 -31.12 27.28
N LYS A 43 -0.94 -32.32 27.40
CA LYS A 43 0.51 -32.60 27.37
C LYS A 43 1.16 -32.37 25.99
N ASP A 44 0.36 -31.98 25.01
CA ASP A 44 0.70 -31.80 23.62
C ASP A 44 1.13 -30.36 23.26
N ILE A 45 0.95 -29.39 24.15
CA ILE A 45 1.13 -27.95 23.85
C ILE A 45 2.18 -27.30 24.78
N TYR A 46 3.07 -26.46 24.23
CA TYR A 46 3.99 -25.57 24.96
C TYR A 46 3.88 -24.14 24.44
N GLU A 47 3.98 -23.14 25.32
CA GLU A 47 3.97 -21.72 24.96
C GLU A 47 5.33 -21.08 25.23
N LEU A 48 5.84 -20.32 24.27
CA LEU A 48 7.02 -19.46 24.41
C LEU A 48 6.54 -18.01 24.47
N TRP A 49 6.90 -17.30 25.52
CA TRP A 49 6.51 -15.91 25.74
C TRP A 49 7.72 -15.01 25.63
N PHE A 50 7.62 -13.97 24.80
CA PHE A 50 8.73 -13.08 24.53
C PHE A 50 8.46 -11.71 25.15
N LYS A 51 9.52 -11.10 25.68
CA LYS A 51 9.48 -9.71 26.15
C LYS A 51 9.53 -8.72 24.99
N ASP A 52 10.19 -9.07 23.88
CA ASP A 52 10.28 -8.28 22.65
C ASP A 52 9.47 -8.95 21.52
N PRO A 53 8.41 -8.31 20.99
CA PRO A 53 7.62 -8.81 19.86
C PRO A 53 8.42 -9.10 18.59
N SER A 54 9.54 -8.40 18.36
CA SER A 54 10.39 -8.61 17.19
C SER A 54 11.11 -9.97 17.25
N ALA A 55 11.46 -10.45 18.45
CA ALA A 55 12.07 -11.76 18.65
C ALA A 55 11.10 -12.91 18.33
N ALA A 56 9.82 -12.77 18.69
CA ALA A 56 8.77 -13.73 18.33
C ALA A 56 8.57 -13.79 16.80
N MET A 57 8.58 -12.64 16.14
CA MET A 57 8.46 -12.56 14.68
C MET A 57 9.67 -13.18 13.97
N SER A 58 10.89 -12.86 14.39
CA SER A 58 12.11 -13.45 13.83
C SER A 58 12.18 -14.97 14.03
N LEU A 59 11.76 -15.48 15.20
CA LEU A 59 11.71 -16.93 15.43
C LEU A 59 10.65 -17.61 14.56
N SER A 60 9.48 -16.98 14.41
CA SER A 60 8.44 -17.51 13.54
C SER A 60 8.98 -17.64 12.11
N ILE A 61 9.67 -16.62 11.61
CA ILE A 61 10.32 -16.67 10.29
C ILE A 61 11.41 -17.76 10.25
N GLU A 62 12.30 -17.83 11.24
CA GLU A 62 13.39 -18.83 11.27
C GLU A 62 12.87 -20.27 11.33
N ILE A 63 11.82 -20.55 12.11
CA ILE A 63 11.21 -21.89 12.17
C ILE A 63 10.54 -22.23 10.84
N LEU A 64 9.82 -21.27 10.24
CA LEU A 64 9.21 -21.47 8.93
C LEU A 64 10.25 -21.74 7.84
N GLU A 65 11.44 -21.15 7.93
CA GLU A 65 12.55 -21.39 7.01
C GLU A 65 13.33 -22.68 7.28
N SER A 66 13.35 -23.17 8.52
CA SER A 66 14.14 -24.34 8.93
C SER A 66 13.34 -25.64 9.05
N LEU A 67 12.02 -25.57 9.18
CA LEU A 67 11.11 -26.71 9.32
C LEU A 67 9.91 -26.55 8.38
N PRO A 68 10.07 -26.88 7.07
CA PRO A 68 9.08 -26.59 6.03
C PRO A 68 7.75 -27.34 6.17
N ASN A 69 7.57 -28.18 7.21
CA ASN A 69 6.40 -29.04 7.40
C ASN A 69 5.74 -28.90 8.79
N VAL A 70 6.11 -27.87 9.56
CA VAL A 70 5.54 -27.62 10.90
C VAL A 70 4.70 -26.36 10.86
N GLY A 71 3.38 -26.51 10.95
CA GLY A 71 2.46 -25.39 11.13
C GLY A 71 2.65 -24.76 12.51
N ILE A 72 2.97 -23.48 12.56
CA ILE A 72 2.97 -22.70 13.80
C ILE A 72 1.69 -21.89 13.86
N PHE A 73 0.91 -22.10 14.92
CA PHE A 73 -0.23 -21.25 15.25
C PHE A 73 0.25 -20.08 16.10
N ASP A 74 0.05 -18.87 15.61
CA ASP A 74 0.08 -17.66 16.42
C ASP A 74 -1.29 -16.99 16.39
N ARG A 75 -1.82 -16.66 17.57
CA ARG A 75 -3.07 -15.90 17.75
C ARG A 75 -2.91 -14.41 17.42
N TYR A 76 -1.68 -13.87 17.30
CA TYR A 76 -1.47 -12.43 17.31
C TYR A 76 -0.62 -11.83 16.17
N HIS A 77 0.14 -12.60 15.35
CA HIS A 77 1.01 -11.98 14.33
C HIS A 77 0.89 -12.43 12.87
N LEU A 78 -0.05 -13.28 12.46
CA LEU A 78 -0.54 -13.27 11.06
C LEU A 78 -1.62 -12.20 10.90
N THR A 79 -1.26 -10.95 11.21
CA THR A 79 -2.14 -9.80 10.99
C THR A 79 -2.00 -9.30 9.54
N PRO A 80 -3.01 -8.64 8.96
CA PRO A 80 -2.83 -7.93 7.68
C PRO A 80 -1.62 -7.01 7.69
N GLN A 81 -1.32 -6.38 8.82
CA GLN A 81 -0.15 -5.51 8.96
C GLN A 81 1.16 -6.27 8.76
N THR A 82 1.29 -7.49 9.30
CA THR A 82 2.46 -8.35 9.08
C THR A 82 2.57 -8.81 7.62
N MET A 83 1.44 -9.13 6.99
CA MET A 83 1.38 -9.51 5.57
C MET A 83 1.73 -8.35 4.63
N ILE A 84 1.34 -7.12 5.01
CA ILE A 84 1.67 -5.87 4.31
C ILE A 84 3.15 -5.52 4.48
N ASN A 85 3.70 -5.69 5.69
CA ASN A 85 5.09 -5.33 5.99
C ASN A 85 6.12 -6.34 5.44
N HIS A 86 5.75 -7.62 5.27
CA HIS A 86 6.69 -8.68 4.84
C HIS A 86 6.07 -9.68 3.82
N PRO A 87 5.62 -9.20 2.65
CA PRO A 87 4.86 -10.00 1.68
C PRO A 87 5.68 -11.16 1.07
N LEU A 88 7.00 -11.01 0.92
CA LEU A 88 7.86 -12.04 0.32
C LEU A 88 8.04 -13.28 1.22
N SER A 89 8.13 -13.08 2.53
CA SER A 89 8.24 -14.18 3.52
C SER A 89 6.95 -14.98 3.61
N PHE A 90 5.80 -14.30 3.56
CA PHE A 90 4.49 -14.94 3.48
C PHE A 90 4.34 -15.77 2.19
N LEU A 91 4.85 -15.28 1.06
CA LEU A 91 4.79 -16.01 -0.21
C LEU A 91 5.68 -17.24 -0.23
N LYS A 92 6.87 -17.17 0.38
CA LYS A 92 7.79 -18.31 0.51
C LYS A 92 7.11 -19.46 1.27
N LEU A 93 6.43 -19.13 2.38
CA LEU A 93 5.67 -20.07 3.21
C LEU A 93 4.59 -20.85 2.43
N ILE A 94 3.89 -20.20 1.51
CA ILE A 94 2.79 -20.81 0.73
C ILE A 94 3.24 -21.36 -0.64
N SER A 95 4.49 -21.14 -1.05
CA SER A 95 5.01 -21.50 -2.38
C SER A 95 5.69 -22.87 -2.47
N ASP A 96 6.07 -23.48 -1.35
CA ASP A 96 6.57 -24.86 -1.34
C ASP A 96 5.41 -25.83 -1.55
N ARG A 97 5.38 -26.45 -2.74
CA ARG A 97 4.25 -27.21 -3.29
C ARG A 97 3.87 -28.50 -2.56
N ASP A 98 4.63 -28.90 -1.54
CA ASP A 98 4.30 -30.04 -0.68
C ASP A 98 3.40 -29.66 0.51
N LEU A 99 3.13 -28.37 0.73
CA LEU A 99 2.17 -27.85 1.72
C LEU A 99 0.74 -27.74 1.15
N LEU A 100 0.36 -28.73 0.32
CA LEU A 100 -1.04 -29.00 0.01
C LEU A 100 -1.71 -29.50 1.29
N VAL A 101 -2.40 -28.59 1.96
CA VAL A 101 -3.34 -28.93 3.02
C VAL A 101 -4.48 -29.74 2.40
N SER A 102 -4.31 -31.05 2.40
CA SER A 102 -5.40 -32.02 2.28
C SER A 102 -6.22 -31.96 3.55
N LEU A 103 -7.54 -31.86 3.43
CA LEU A 103 -8.41 -31.86 4.58
C LEU A 103 -9.83 -32.31 4.22
N ASP A 104 -10.24 -33.39 4.89
CA ASP A 104 -11.59 -33.97 4.87
C ASP A 104 -12.04 -34.12 6.33
N ALA A 105 -13.23 -33.61 6.67
CA ALA A 105 -13.93 -33.94 7.92
C ALA A 105 -15.45 -33.77 7.75
N ASP A 106 -16.17 -34.83 8.10
CA ASP A 106 -17.56 -35.12 7.77
C ASP A 106 -18.59 -34.12 8.31
N ILE A 107 -19.44 -33.63 7.40
CA ILE A 107 -20.53 -32.65 7.60
C ILE A 107 -21.50 -33.09 8.71
N GLU A 108 -21.73 -34.39 8.93
CA GLU A 108 -22.68 -34.85 9.96
C GLU A 108 -22.20 -34.56 11.40
N THR A 109 -20.90 -34.58 11.65
CA THR A 109 -20.34 -34.30 12.99
C THR A 109 -20.47 -32.81 13.35
N LEU A 110 -20.36 -31.94 12.36
CA LEU A 110 -20.59 -30.49 12.49
C LEU A 110 -22.07 -30.16 12.64
N ARG A 111 -22.95 -30.82 11.87
CA ARG A 111 -24.41 -30.62 11.97
C ARG A 111 -24.94 -31.00 13.35
N GLY A 112 -24.47 -32.09 13.96
CA GLY A 112 -24.87 -32.53 15.31
C GLY A 112 -24.44 -31.59 16.45
N ARG A 113 -23.34 -30.83 16.27
CA ARG A 113 -22.88 -29.82 17.24
C ARG A 113 -23.62 -28.50 17.09
N LEU A 114 -24.02 -28.14 15.87
CA LEU A 114 -24.77 -26.93 15.59
C LEU A 114 -26.26 -27.05 15.95
N SER A 115 -26.84 -28.25 15.85
CA SER A 115 -28.24 -28.50 16.22
C SER A 115 -28.49 -28.64 17.73
N SER A 116 -27.44 -28.66 18.57
CA SER A 116 -27.54 -28.94 20.01
C SER A 116 -27.29 -27.75 20.94
N LYS A 117 -27.18 -26.50 20.45
CA LYS A 117 -27.02 -25.33 21.32
C LYS A 117 -27.85 -24.12 20.89
N SER A 118 -28.98 -23.97 21.56
CA SER A 118 -29.66 -22.71 21.80
C SER A 118 -29.34 -22.28 23.24
N GLU A 119 -28.32 -21.45 23.45
CA GLU A 119 -28.29 -20.45 24.53
C GLU A 119 -27.01 -19.57 24.47
N PRO A 120 -27.08 -18.30 24.93
CA PRO A 120 -26.11 -17.24 24.66
C PRO A 120 -24.97 -17.15 25.70
N GLU A 121 -24.26 -18.24 25.98
CA GLU A 121 -23.14 -18.25 26.95
C GLU A 121 -21.82 -18.82 26.37
N ASP A 122 -21.46 -18.45 25.14
CA ASP A 122 -20.09 -18.66 24.64
C ASP A 122 -19.25 -17.40 24.90
N VAL A 123 -18.88 -17.21 26.16
CA VAL A 123 -17.83 -16.27 26.60
C VAL A 123 -16.73 -17.13 27.22
N ASP A 124 -15.50 -17.10 26.69
CA ASP A 124 -14.39 -17.70 27.44
C ASP A 124 -14.13 -16.91 28.73
N SER A 125 -13.45 -17.50 29.71
CA SER A 125 -13.27 -16.91 31.05
C SER A 125 -12.52 -15.56 31.08
N GLU A 126 -12.14 -15.00 29.93
CA GLU A 126 -11.53 -13.66 29.80
C GLU A 126 -12.32 -12.70 28.88
N GLY A 127 -13.50 -13.06 28.39
CA GLY A 127 -14.39 -12.09 27.72
C GLY A 127 -14.04 -11.75 26.27
N PHE A 128 -13.19 -12.52 25.59
CA PHE A 128 -12.78 -12.24 24.21
C PHE A 128 -13.60 -13.01 23.16
N TYR A 129 -14.77 -12.48 22.83
CA TYR A 129 -15.29 -12.59 21.47
C TYR A 129 -15.38 -11.19 20.86
N LYS A 130 -14.45 -10.85 19.97
CA LYS A 130 -14.64 -9.69 19.09
C LYS A 130 -15.51 -10.10 17.91
N PRO A 131 -16.53 -9.31 17.51
CA PRO A 131 -17.50 -9.66 16.47
C PRO A 131 -16.96 -9.78 15.03
N HIS A 132 -15.64 -9.78 14.81
CA HIS A 132 -15.04 -9.37 13.52
C HIS A 132 -14.04 -10.38 12.92
N TYR A 133 -14.12 -11.65 13.30
CA TYR A 133 -13.32 -12.71 12.69
C TYR A 133 -14.13 -13.49 11.66
N TYR A 134 -13.65 -13.55 10.42
CA TYR A 134 -14.20 -14.43 9.39
C TYR A 134 -13.35 -15.70 9.30
N ARG A 135 -13.99 -16.86 9.40
CA ARG A 135 -13.37 -18.18 9.18
C ARG A 135 -13.29 -18.45 7.68
N LEU A 136 -12.09 -18.76 7.17
CA LEU A 136 -11.85 -18.91 5.73
C LEU A 136 -11.89 -20.35 5.18
N ALA A 137 -12.08 -21.38 6.02
CA ALA A 137 -12.32 -22.75 5.54
C ALA A 137 -12.85 -23.69 6.66
N ASP A 138 -13.52 -24.77 6.25
CA ASP A 138 -14.25 -25.66 7.14
C ASP A 138 -13.49 -26.88 7.69
N ASN A 139 -12.20 -27.04 7.41
CA ASN A 139 -11.40 -28.16 7.90
C ASN A 139 -10.15 -27.70 8.70
N TRP A 140 -9.52 -28.60 9.48
CA TRP A 140 -8.45 -28.46 10.50
C TRP A 140 -7.22 -27.53 10.27
N ASN A 141 -7.15 -26.76 9.20
CA ASN A 141 -6.14 -25.72 8.99
C ASN A 141 -6.86 -24.38 8.77
N ALA A 142 -7.50 -23.91 9.83
CA ALA A 142 -8.18 -22.63 9.83
C ALA A 142 -7.16 -21.50 10.05
N MET A 143 -6.93 -20.69 9.01
CA MET A 143 -6.27 -19.39 9.14
C MET A 143 -7.32 -18.36 9.59
N TYR A 144 -7.09 -17.73 10.74
CA TYR A 144 -7.94 -16.64 11.23
C TYR A 144 -7.34 -15.32 10.76
N LEU A 145 -8.12 -14.59 9.96
CA LEU A 145 -7.69 -13.33 9.35
C LEU A 145 -8.45 -12.20 10.04
N GLN A 146 -7.73 -11.34 10.75
CA GLN A 146 -8.30 -10.14 11.36
C GLN A 146 -8.43 -9.08 10.28
N THR A 147 -9.59 -8.93 9.66
CA THR A 147 -9.79 -8.01 8.53
C THR A 147 -10.21 -6.63 9.01
N ASP A 148 -9.26 -5.85 9.52
CA ASP A 148 -9.53 -4.45 9.87
C ASP A 148 -9.24 -3.49 8.69
N ILE A 149 -8.62 -3.98 7.60
CA ILE A 149 -8.03 -3.13 6.54
C ILE A 149 -8.39 -3.55 5.10
N MET A 150 -8.65 -4.85 4.84
CA MET A 150 -8.98 -5.36 3.50
C MET A 150 -10.05 -6.45 3.58
N THR A 151 -10.96 -6.48 2.60
CA THR A 151 -11.93 -7.54 2.40
C THR A 151 -11.24 -8.83 1.95
N VAL A 152 -11.87 -9.98 2.24
CA VAL A 152 -11.39 -11.30 1.82
C VAL A 152 -11.15 -11.38 0.31
N ASN A 153 -11.99 -10.71 -0.49
CA ASN A 153 -11.85 -10.69 -1.95
C ASN A 153 -10.58 -9.96 -2.40
N GLU A 154 -10.21 -8.85 -1.75
CA GLU A 154 -8.98 -8.11 -2.08
C GLU A 154 -7.73 -8.92 -1.72
N ILE A 155 -7.80 -9.73 -0.66
CA ILE A 155 -6.72 -10.65 -0.28
C ILE A 155 -6.59 -11.78 -1.32
N VAL A 156 -7.73 -12.36 -1.75
CA VAL A 156 -7.78 -13.41 -2.78
C VAL A 156 -7.25 -12.89 -4.13
N ASP A 157 -7.61 -11.67 -4.53
CA ASP A 157 -7.14 -11.06 -5.76
C ASP A 157 -5.61 -10.82 -5.74
N VAL A 158 -5.07 -10.39 -4.59
CA VAL A 158 -3.61 -10.23 -4.42
C VAL A 158 -2.88 -11.57 -4.55
N ILE A 159 -3.47 -12.67 -4.05
CA ILE A 159 -2.90 -14.01 -4.09
C ILE A 159 -2.98 -14.61 -5.51
N ILE A 160 -4.13 -14.54 -6.18
CA ILE A 160 -4.34 -15.07 -7.54
C ILE A 160 -3.43 -14.36 -8.54
N ASN A 161 -3.33 -13.04 -8.45
CA ASN A 161 -2.46 -12.26 -9.33
C ASN A 161 -0.97 -12.60 -9.15
N ARG A 162 -0.58 -13.10 -7.97
CA ARG A 162 0.81 -13.49 -7.67
C ARG A 162 1.12 -14.94 -8.06
N TYR A 163 0.15 -15.84 -8.04
CA TYR A 163 0.29 -17.22 -8.54
C TYR A 163 0.56 -17.27 -10.06
N HIS A 164 -0.13 -16.44 -10.85
CA HIS A 164 0.08 -16.34 -12.29
C HIS A 164 1.45 -15.73 -12.68
N GLU A 165 2.05 -14.98 -11.77
CA GLU A 165 3.32 -14.26 -11.95
C GLU A 165 4.54 -15.18 -11.83
N VAL A 166 4.53 -16.14 -10.90
CA VAL A 166 5.66 -17.05 -10.63
C VAL A 166 5.88 -18.06 -11.77
N ILE A 167 4.81 -18.46 -12.48
CA ILE A 167 4.89 -19.52 -13.49
C ILE A 167 5.30 -19.01 -14.88
N SER A 168 5.06 -17.74 -15.23
CA SER A 168 5.08 -17.34 -16.64
C SER A 168 6.36 -16.66 -17.13
N GLY A 169 7.19 -16.07 -16.26
CA GLY A 169 8.38 -15.31 -16.67
C GLY A 169 8.09 -14.15 -17.65
N LYS A 170 6.81 -13.78 -17.80
CA LYS A 170 6.30 -12.75 -18.71
C LYS A 170 5.85 -11.55 -17.90
N GLN A 171 5.97 -10.36 -18.47
CA GLN A 171 5.38 -9.14 -17.90
C GLN A 171 3.88 -9.38 -17.68
N HIS A 172 3.43 -9.34 -16.42
CA HIS A 172 2.03 -9.48 -16.07
C HIS A 172 1.43 -8.09 -15.87
N LYS A 173 0.38 -7.76 -16.63
CA LYS A 173 -0.35 -6.50 -16.45
C LYS A 173 -1.08 -6.52 -15.11
N ILE A 174 -0.68 -5.65 -14.18
CA ILE A 174 -1.30 -5.52 -12.86
C ILE A 174 -2.60 -4.73 -12.97
N LYS A 175 -2.52 -3.57 -13.62
CA LYS A 175 -3.63 -2.62 -13.69
C LYS A 175 -3.48 -1.77 -14.94
N GLU A 176 -4.60 -1.43 -15.56
CA GLU A 176 -4.68 -0.33 -16.50
C GLU A 176 -5.57 0.76 -15.92
N GLY A 177 -5.00 1.95 -15.78
CA GLY A 177 -5.72 3.16 -15.43
C GLY A 177 -6.03 4.00 -16.67
N ARG A 178 -6.52 5.22 -16.45
CA ARG A 178 -6.88 6.12 -17.56
C ARG A 178 -5.66 6.60 -18.34
N SER A 179 -4.55 6.94 -17.67
CA SER A 179 -3.35 7.49 -18.31
C SER A 179 -2.14 6.55 -18.34
N LYS A 180 -2.22 5.36 -17.73
CA LYS A 180 -1.08 4.44 -17.56
C LYS A 180 -1.48 2.97 -17.54
N ILE A 181 -0.54 2.11 -17.89
CA ILE A 181 -0.59 0.67 -17.66
C ILE A 181 0.57 0.31 -16.73
N VAL A 182 0.29 -0.49 -15.71
CA VAL A 182 1.30 -0.98 -14.78
C VAL A 182 1.47 -2.47 -15.00
N TYR A 183 2.69 -2.88 -15.29
CA TYR A 183 3.11 -4.27 -15.40
C TYR A 183 4.00 -4.63 -14.22
N ARG A 184 3.92 -5.89 -13.80
CA ARG A 184 4.86 -6.45 -12.85
C ARG A 184 6.00 -7.13 -13.59
N LYS A 185 7.22 -6.96 -13.09
CA LYS A 185 8.43 -7.63 -13.56
C LYS A 185 9.33 -7.98 -12.38
N SER A 186 9.18 -9.20 -11.87
CA SER A 186 9.95 -9.71 -10.72
C SER A 186 9.74 -8.83 -9.47
N ASN A 187 10.79 -8.16 -8.97
CA ASN A 187 10.73 -7.27 -7.81
C ASN A 187 10.42 -5.81 -8.19
N ASN A 188 10.30 -5.51 -9.47
CA ASN A 188 10.04 -4.17 -9.99
C ASN A 188 8.68 -4.09 -10.66
N MET A 189 8.21 -2.86 -10.84
CA MET A 189 7.09 -2.53 -11.71
C MET A 189 7.61 -1.81 -12.95
N ILE A 190 6.88 -1.97 -14.05
CA ILE A 190 7.04 -1.18 -15.26
C ILE A 190 5.77 -0.36 -15.42
N VAL A 191 5.93 0.95 -15.54
CA VAL A 191 4.85 1.88 -15.82
C VAL A 191 4.98 2.35 -17.25
N GLU A 192 3.94 2.11 -18.05
CA GLU A 192 3.80 2.60 -19.41
C GLU A 192 2.77 3.72 -19.44
N LEU A 193 3.18 4.91 -19.88
CA LEU A 193 2.31 6.06 -20.04
C LEU A 193 1.58 5.98 -21.39
N LYS A 194 0.27 6.21 -21.35
CA LYS A 194 -0.62 6.23 -22.52
C LYS A 194 -0.79 7.67 -23.06
N PRO A 195 -1.05 7.89 -24.36
CA PRO A 195 -1.32 9.23 -24.88
C PRO A 195 -2.63 9.86 -24.37
N SER A 196 -3.41 9.14 -23.56
CA SER A 196 -4.71 9.58 -23.07
C SER A 196 -4.58 10.69 -22.01
N LEU A 197 -5.32 11.78 -22.24
CA LEU A 197 -5.61 12.81 -21.26
C LEU A 197 -7.08 12.72 -20.85
N ASP A 198 -7.33 12.78 -19.55
CA ASP A 198 -8.66 12.63 -18.97
C ASP A 198 -8.98 13.76 -18.00
N SER A 199 -10.21 14.27 -18.09
CA SER A 199 -10.74 15.31 -17.24
C SER A 199 -12.22 15.04 -16.92
N VAL A 200 -12.48 14.47 -15.74
CA VAL A 200 -13.85 14.22 -15.23
C VAL A 200 -14.64 15.51 -15.13
N THR A 201 -14.04 16.57 -14.59
CA THR A 201 -14.69 17.88 -14.39
C THR A 201 -15.18 18.50 -15.69
N TYR A 202 -14.53 18.17 -16.82
CA TYR A 202 -14.87 18.70 -18.14
C TYR A 202 -15.48 17.62 -19.06
N HIS A 203 -15.76 16.42 -18.53
CA HIS A 203 -16.28 15.27 -19.27
C HIS A 203 -15.53 15.00 -20.59
N ARG A 204 -14.20 15.14 -20.59
CA ARG A 204 -13.35 15.02 -21.77
C ARG A 204 -12.30 13.92 -21.57
N SER A 205 -12.21 13.00 -22.52
CA SER A 205 -11.24 11.91 -22.52
C SER A 205 -10.81 11.63 -23.97
N GLU A 206 -9.56 11.95 -24.30
CA GLU A 206 -9.03 11.89 -25.67
C GLU A 206 -7.55 11.50 -25.66
N ASN A 207 -7.04 11.01 -26.80
CA ASN A 207 -5.63 10.74 -26.97
C ASN A 207 -4.94 11.94 -27.61
N VAL A 208 -3.94 12.50 -26.92
CA VAL A 208 -3.05 13.55 -27.42
C VAL A 208 -1.65 12.94 -27.53
N VAL A 209 -1.31 12.45 -28.72
CA VAL A 209 -0.08 11.68 -28.98
C VAL A 209 1.17 12.53 -28.71
N GLY A 210 2.16 11.96 -28.04
CA GLY A 210 3.40 12.64 -27.65
C GLY A 210 3.38 13.13 -26.21
N THR A 211 2.20 13.32 -25.61
CA THR A 211 2.08 13.71 -24.19
C THR A 211 2.67 12.66 -23.27
N GLU A 212 2.56 11.37 -23.59
CA GLU A 212 3.17 10.27 -22.84
C GLU A 212 4.69 10.35 -22.79
N VAL A 213 5.33 10.78 -23.89
CA VAL A 213 6.79 10.94 -23.98
C VAL A 213 7.25 12.16 -23.18
N LEU A 214 6.53 13.26 -23.30
CA LEU A 214 6.80 14.50 -22.57
C LEU A 214 6.59 14.31 -21.07
N ARG A 215 5.50 13.65 -20.66
CA ARG A 215 5.25 13.32 -19.26
C ARG A 215 6.33 12.43 -18.67
N ASN A 216 6.79 11.41 -19.39
CA ASN A 216 7.89 10.55 -18.95
C ASN A 216 9.18 11.38 -18.73
N SER A 217 9.45 12.32 -19.63
CA SER A 217 10.69 13.13 -19.60
C SER A 217 10.69 14.21 -18.54
N ILE A 218 9.55 14.88 -18.36
CA ILE A 218 9.37 15.86 -17.29
C ILE A 218 9.36 15.14 -15.93
N CYS A 219 8.69 13.99 -15.83
CA CYS A 219 8.66 13.18 -14.62
C CYS A 219 10.06 12.73 -14.17
N GLU A 220 10.88 12.26 -15.10
CA GLU A 220 12.27 11.91 -14.80
C GLU A 220 13.03 13.09 -14.19
N LYS A 221 12.96 14.27 -14.82
CA LYS A 221 13.64 15.48 -14.30
C LYS A 221 13.15 15.85 -12.90
N PHE A 222 11.84 15.83 -12.66
CA PHE A 222 11.27 16.16 -11.36
C PHE A 222 11.62 15.13 -10.28
N ILE A 223 11.54 13.83 -10.57
CA ILE A 223 11.96 12.80 -9.62
C ILE A 223 13.44 12.94 -9.29
N ARG A 224 14.32 13.18 -10.28
CA ARG A 224 15.75 13.39 -10.02
C ARG A 224 16.01 14.63 -9.17
N ALA A 225 15.30 15.73 -9.42
CA ALA A 225 15.41 16.94 -8.60
C ALA A 225 14.98 16.69 -7.14
N LEU A 226 13.91 15.92 -6.93
CA LEU A 226 13.44 15.52 -5.61
C LEU A 226 14.44 14.60 -4.89
N GLN A 227 14.99 13.59 -5.58
CA GLN A 227 16.03 12.70 -5.05
C GLN A 227 17.28 13.47 -4.62
N ASN A 228 17.74 14.42 -5.46
CA ASN A 228 18.91 15.25 -5.17
C ASN A 228 18.71 16.18 -3.95
N ASN A 229 17.46 16.44 -3.57
CA ASN A 229 17.09 17.21 -2.38
C ASN A 229 16.60 16.31 -1.23
N SER A 230 16.94 15.01 -1.26
CA SER A 230 16.63 14.04 -0.21
C SER A 230 15.13 13.90 0.11
N ILE A 231 14.27 14.07 -0.90
CA ILE A 231 12.84 13.77 -0.78
C ILE A 231 12.62 12.28 -1.06
N ASP A 232 11.86 11.62 -0.19
CA ASP A 232 11.50 10.20 -0.29
C ASP A 232 10.56 9.93 -1.48
N VAL A 233 11.15 9.72 -2.66
CA VAL A 233 10.45 9.36 -3.89
C VAL A 233 10.89 7.98 -4.38
N ILE A 234 10.01 7.29 -5.10
CA ILE A 234 10.30 5.96 -5.64
C ILE A 234 11.43 6.03 -6.66
N ASP A 235 12.20 4.95 -6.74
CA ASP A 235 13.23 4.83 -7.76
C ASP A 235 12.62 4.90 -9.16
N TYR A 236 13.32 5.60 -10.03
CA TYR A 236 12.90 5.86 -11.39
C TYR A 236 14.03 5.51 -12.34
N ASN A 237 13.78 4.55 -13.21
CA ASN A 237 14.73 4.08 -14.22
C ASN A 237 14.01 4.03 -15.58
N ARG A 238 14.28 5.02 -16.45
CA ARG A 238 13.71 5.07 -17.79
C ARG A 238 14.02 3.80 -18.57
N LEU A 239 13.01 3.28 -19.28
CA LEU A 239 13.15 2.13 -20.17
C LEU A 239 12.98 2.52 -21.64
N THR A 240 11.92 3.27 -21.96
CA THR A 240 11.61 3.75 -23.32
C THR A 240 11.24 5.23 -23.30
N SER A 241 10.78 5.77 -24.44
CA SER A 241 10.26 7.13 -24.52
C SER A 241 9.07 7.36 -23.58
N ASN A 242 8.18 6.37 -23.43
CA ASN A 242 6.94 6.46 -22.66
C ASN A 242 6.86 5.49 -21.46
N SER A 243 7.93 4.78 -21.11
CA SER A 243 7.92 3.85 -19.98
C SER A 243 9.15 3.96 -19.09
N TYR A 244 8.96 3.58 -17.83
CA TYR A 244 9.99 3.51 -16.81
C TYR A 244 9.76 2.31 -15.89
N SER A 245 10.83 1.87 -15.23
CA SER A 245 10.76 0.92 -14.13
C SER A 245 10.94 1.62 -12.79
N CYS A 246 10.26 1.08 -11.78
CA CYS A 246 10.37 1.50 -10.39
C CYS A 246 10.30 0.26 -9.48
N ASP A 247 10.66 0.45 -8.21
CA ASP A 247 10.48 -0.60 -7.20
C ASP A 247 9.02 -1.01 -7.10
N TYR A 248 8.76 -2.26 -6.68
CA TYR A 248 7.40 -2.65 -6.34
C TYR A 248 6.90 -1.87 -5.12
N CYS A 249 5.69 -1.30 -5.24
CA CYS A 249 5.03 -0.61 -4.15
C CYS A 249 3.50 -0.83 -4.18
N TYR A 250 2.89 -0.78 -3.01
CA TYR A 250 1.44 -0.74 -2.85
C TYR A 250 0.95 0.71 -2.77
N SER A 251 0.14 1.14 -3.74
CA SER A 251 -0.36 2.51 -3.80
C SER A 251 -1.43 2.76 -2.74
N LEU A 252 -1.28 3.83 -1.95
CA LEU A 252 -2.30 4.28 -0.98
C LEU A 252 -3.56 4.77 -1.68
N PRO A 253 -4.76 4.59 -1.12
CA PRO A 253 -6.01 5.00 -1.77
C PRO A 253 -6.26 6.52 -1.76
N PHE A 254 -5.28 7.33 -1.35
CA PHE A 254 -5.40 8.78 -1.24
C PHE A 254 -4.39 9.51 -2.13
N GLU A 255 -4.78 10.71 -2.56
CA GLU A 255 -3.89 11.72 -3.14
C GLU A 255 -3.62 12.81 -2.12
N VAL A 256 -2.42 13.39 -2.20
CA VAL A 256 -2.02 14.53 -1.38
C VAL A 256 -1.75 15.71 -2.30
N ILE A 257 -2.58 16.74 -2.21
CA ILE A 257 -2.57 17.88 -3.14
C ILE A 257 -2.08 19.11 -2.39
N VAL A 258 -1.00 19.72 -2.87
CA VAL A 258 -0.48 20.98 -2.36
C VAL A 258 -0.93 22.11 -3.27
N LYS A 259 -1.60 23.12 -2.72
CA LYS A 259 -2.16 24.27 -3.46
C LYS A 259 -1.63 25.58 -2.91
N LYS A 260 -1.08 26.42 -3.79
CA LYS A 260 -0.64 27.79 -3.46
C LYS A 260 -1.69 28.85 -3.82
N THR A 261 -2.59 28.52 -4.75
CA THR A 261 -3.60 29.42 -5.28
C THR A 261 -4.95 28.72 -5.36
N ALA A 262 -6.04 29.48 -5.17
CA ALA A 262 -7.40 29.00 -5.30
C ALA A 262 -7.76 28.76 -6.78
N VAL A 263 -7.63 27.50 -7.22
CA VAL A 263 -7.92 27.03 -8.60
C VAL A 263 -8.56 25.64 -8.59
N GLY A 264 -9.17 25.26 -9.71
CA GLY A 264 -9.77 23.94 -9.91
C GLY A 264 -10.84 23.63 -8.86
N THR A 265 -10.74 22.46 -8.23
CA THR A 265 -11.73 21.98 -7.25
C THR A 265 -11.92 22.88 -6.04
N THR A 266 -10.93 23.70 -5.66
CA THR A 266 -11.13 24.71 -4.60
C THR A 266 -12.25 25.68 -4.98
N ILE A 267 -12.31 26.10 -6.25
CA ILE A 267 -13.31 27.07 -6.72
C ILE A 267 -14.65 26.38 -6.99
N THR A 268 -14.64 25.17 -7.56
CA THR A 268 -15.88 24.46 -7.92
C THR A 268 -16.57 23.82 -6.72
N ASP A 269 -15.81 23.27 -5.76
CA ASP A 269 -16.35 22.46 -4.67
C ASP A 269 -16.56 23.28 -3.39
N CYS A 270 -15.95 24.47 -3.29
CA CYS A 270 -16.12 25.40 -2.17
C CYS A 270 -16.54 26.80 -2.66
N PRO A 271 -17.70 26.92 -3.33
CA PRO A 271 -18.12 28.18 -3.94
C PRO A 271 -18.28 29.29 -2.90
N GLY A 272 -17.69 30.46 -3.17
CA GLY A 272 -17.77 31.65 -2.31
C GLY A 272 -16.76 31.70 -1.17
N LEU A 273 -15.97 30.63 -0.94
CA LEU A 273 -14.94 30.64 0.11
C LEU A 273 -13.69 31.44 -0.30
N PHE A 274 -13.27 31.31 -1.55
CA PHE A 274 -12.11 32.01 -2.12
C PHE A 274 -12.42 32.53 -3.53
N TYR A 275 -11.76 33.61 -3.92
CA TYR A 275 -11.85 34.12 -5.30
C TYR A 275 -10.95 33.31 -6.26
N PRO A 276 -11.35 33.10 -7.51
CA PRO A 276 -10.50 32.46 -8.52
C PRO A 276 -9.14 33.16 -8.65
N ASN A 277 -8.07 32.37 -8.70
CA ASN A 277 -6.69 32.84 -8.76
C ASN A 277 -6.21 33.62 -7.50
N MET A 278 -6.94 33.56 -6.40
CA MET A 278 -6.50 34.15 -5.13
C MET A 278 -5.33 33.35 -4.54
N PRO A 279 -4.17 33.96 -4.26
CA PRO A 279 -3.08 33.28 -3.57
C PRO A 279 -3.45 33.02 -2.11
N PHE A 280 -3.09 31.85 -1.60
CA PHE A 280 -3.26 31.54 -0.19
C PHE A 280 -2.13 32.15 0.64
N LYS A 281 -2.46 32.55 1.88
CA LYS A 281 -1.46 33.03 2.86
C LYS A 281 -0.43 31.95 3.22
N LYS A 282 -0.88 30.69 3.25
CA LYS A 282 -0.07 29.48 3.44
C LYS A 282 -0.55 28.43 2.44
N PRO A 283 0.34 27.67 1.79
CA PRO A 283 -0.08 26.56 0.95
C PRO A 283 -1.03 25.61 1.70
N ILE A 284 -2.10 25.19 1.04
CA ILE A 284 -3.02 24.19 1.55
C ILE A 284 -2.48 22.82 1.16
N VAL A 285 -2.40 21.89 2.12
CA VAL A 285 -2.24 20.47 1.83
C VAL A 285 -3.58 19.79 2.06
N ARG A 286 -4.08 19.10 1.03
CA ARG A 286 -5.40 18.46 1.02
C ARG A 286 -5.27 16.97 0.73
N PHE A 287 -6.08 16.15 1.39
CA PHE A 287 -6.20 14.74 1.11
C PHE A 287 -7.46 14.46 0.30
N ASP A 288 -7.33 13.77 -0.82
CA ASP A 288 -8.47 13.32 -1.62
C ASP A 288 -8.47 11.78 -1.67
N TYR A 289 -9.58 11.14 -1.30
CA TYR A 289 -9.79 9.70 -1.49
C TYR A 289 -10.08 9.41 -2.96
N ARG A 290 -9.29 8.51 -3.54
CA ARG A 290 -9.38 8.15 -4.95
C ARG A 290 -10.55 7.19 -5.18
N CYS A 291 -11.59 7.67 -5.83
CA CYS A 291 -12.78 6.88 -6.13
C CYS A 291 -13.48 7.33 -7.40
N ASP A 292 -14.11 6.39 -8.10
CA ASP A 292 -14.93 6.69 -9.26
C ASP A 292 -16.35 7.13 -8.82
N PRO A 293 -16.97 8.08 -9.53
CA PRO A 293 -16.48 8.76 -10.74
C PRO A 293 -15.56 9.96 -10.47
N LYS A 294 -15.56 10.49 -9.25
CA LYS A 294 -14.79 11.69 -8.84
C LYS A 294 -14.23 11.48 -7.44
N ASP A 295 -12.97 11.85 -7.25
CA ASP A 295 -12.30 11.81 -5.95
C ASP A 295 -12.97 12.73 -4.93
N ILE A 296 -12.92 12.32 -3.66
CA ILE A 296 -13.59 13.00 -2.57
C ILE A 296 -12.56 13.57 -1.61
N THR A 297 -12.60 14.89 -1.37
CA THR A 297 -11.78 15.50 -0.32
C THR A 297 -12.17 14.96 1.05
N ILE A 298 -11.19 14.47 1.80
CA ILE A 298 -11.35 13.91 3.15
C ILE A 298 -10.56 14.70 4.19
N PRO A 299 -11.06 14.80 5.44
CA PRO A 299 -10.29 15.31 6.57
C PRO A 299 -9.06 14.46 6.88
N ARG A 300 -8.04 15.09 7.48
CA ARG A 300 -6.82 14.39 7.96
C ARG A 300 -7.12 13.25 8.95
N ASP A 301 -8.25 13.31 9.65
CA ASP A 301 -8.64 12.27 10.62
C ASP A 301 -8.85 10.91 9.93
N TYR A 302 -9.26 10.87 8.66
CA TYR A 302 -9.35 9.62 7.91
C TYR A 302 -7.98 9.00 7.64
N ILE A 303 -6.94 9.82 7.45
CA ILE A 303 -5.55 9.37 7.29
C ILE A 303 -5.05 8.73 8.58
N ILE A 304 -5.38 9.33 9.73
CA ILE A 304 -5.07 8.78 11.06
C ILE A 304 -5.78 7.43 11.26
N ASN A 305 -7.08 7.36 10.95
CA ASN A 305 -7.86 6.11 11.07
C ASN A 305 -7.42 5.03 10.07
N TYR A 306 -6.76 5.41 8.97
CA TYR A 306 -6.11 4.47 8.05
C TYR A 306 -4.76 3.95 8.60
N GLY A 307 -4.27 4.49 9.72
CA GLY A 307 -3.01 4.07 10.35
C GLY A 307 -1.77 4.83 9.86
N LEU A 308 -1.95 6.02 9.29
CA LEU A 308 -0.87 6.86 8.77
C LEU A 308 -0.69 8.14 9.59
N ASP A 309 0.51 8.71 9.51
CA ASP A 309 0.80 10.04 10.04
C ASP A 309 0.54 11.12 8.97
N PRO A 310 -0.57 11.88 9.04
CA PRO A 310 -0.86 12.95 8.10
C PRO A 310 0.17 14.08 8.15
N GLU A 311 0.76 14.39 9.31
CA GLU A 311 1.75 15.47 9.41
C GLU A 311 3.02 15.13 8.62
N LYS A 312 3.45 13.87 8.67
CA LYS A 312 4.56 13.39 7.85
C LYS A 312 4.26 13.56 6.35
N LEU A 313 3.07 13.16 5.89
CA LEU A 313 2.66 13.32 4.49
C LEU A 313 2.55 14.79 4.09
N GLU A 314 2.03 15.64 4.97
CA GLU A 314 1.91 17.08 4.76
C GLU A 314 3.29 17.74 4.59
N ASN A 315 4.23 17.41 5.49
CA ASN A 315 5.58 17.95 5.48
C ASN A 315 6.37 17.47 4.24
N THR A 316 6.35 16.17 3.94
CA THR A 316 7.02 15.63 2.74
C THR A 316 6.46 16.24 1.46
N SER A 317 5.14 16.37 1.35
CA SER A 317 4.50 16.97 0.17
C SER A 317 4.83 18.46 0.03
N SER A 318 4.86 19.20 1.14
CA SER A 318 5.23 20.62 1.14
C SER A 318 6.68 20.84 0.74
N ASN A 319 7.60 20.00 1.25
CA ASN A 319 9.01 20.05 0.89
C ASN A 319 9.22 19.70 -0.59
N ALA A 320 8.57 18.64 -1.07
CA ALA A 320 8.61 18.25 -2.48
C ALA A 320 8.06 19.37 -3.39
N PHE A 321 6.94 19.99 -3.00
CA PHE A 321 6.37 21.13 -3.72
C PHE A 321 7.36 22.30 -3.80
N ASN A 322 8.03 22.65 -2.70
CA ASN A 322 8.98 23.75 -2.67
C ASN A 322 10.21 23.48 -3.57
N VAL A 323 10.76 22.27 -3.54
CA VAL A 323 11.87 21.88 -4.42
C VAL A 323 11.50 22.05 -5.90
N LEU A 324 10.32 21.58 -6.30
CA LEU A 324 9.86 21.71 -7.69
C LEU A 324 9.48 23.14 -8.04
N GLN A 325 8.92 23.90 -7.10
CA GLN A 325 8.65 25.31 -7.28
C GLN A 325 9.95 26.10 -7.51
N ASP A 326 11.02 25.82 -6.78
CA ASP A 326 12.30 26.50 -6.96
C ASP A 326 12.92 26.16 -8.32
N LEU A 327 12.86 24.88 -8.72
CA LEU A 327 13.28 24.44 -10.06
C LEU A 327 12.51 25.18 -11.17
N LEU A 328 11.18 25.21 -11.08
CA LEU A 328 10.32 25.87 -12.06
C LEU A 328 10.53 27.39 -12.08
N LYS A 329 10.72 28.01 -10.91
CA LYS A 329 10.94 29.45 -10.79
C LYS A 329 12.24 29.88 -11.47
N ASN A 330 13.29 29.06 -11.40
CA ASN A 330 14.55 29.32 -12.10
C ASN A 330 14.38 29.32 -13.64
N ALA A 331 13.38 28.59 -14.15
CA ALA A 331 13.00 28.56 -15.57
C ALA A 331 11.92 29.61 -15.94
N GLY A 332 11.52 30.46 -15.00
CA GLY A 332 10.50 31.50 -15.19
C GLY A 332 9.05 31.01 -15.07
N TYR A 333 8.83 29.87 -14.45
CA TYR A 333 7.50 29.28 -14.26
C TYR A 333 7.01 29.38 -12.81
N GLU A 334 5.69 29.43 -12.65
CA GLU A 334 4.99 29.41 -11.38
C GLU A 334 4.28 28.06 -11.19
N LEU A 335 4.56 27.37 -10.08
CA LEU A 335 3.84 26.18 -9.66
C LEU A 335 2.62 26.60 -8.82
N ILE A 336 1.42 26.27 -9.31
CA ILE A 336 0.15 26.71 -8.74
C ILE A 336 -0.41 25.67 -7.77
N ASP A 337 -0.49 24.42 -8.22
CA ASP A 337 -0.77 23.25 -7.41
C ASP A 337 -0.16 21.97 -7.99
N LEU A 338 -0.03 20.94 -7.16
CA LEU A 338 0.52 19.63 -7.52
C LEU A 338 -0.13 18.54 -6.68
N CYS A 339 -0.49 17.44 -7.34
CA CYS A 339 -0.97 16.22 -6.74
C CYS A 339 0.14 15.17 -6.63
N PHE A 340 0.31 14.61 -5.43
CA PHE A 340 1.20 13.50 -5.15
C PHE A 340 0.40 12.23 -4.86
N VAL A 341 0.91 11.10 -5.33
CA VAL A 341 0.43 9.76 -4.95
C VAL A 341 1.49 9.13 -4.07
N TYR A 342 1.07 8.50 -2.97
CA TYR A 342 1.98 7.79 -2.08
C TYR A 342 1.77 6.28 -2.17
N GLY A 343 2.80 5.53 -1.77
CA GLY A 343 2.73 4.09 -1.66
C GLY A 343 3.75 3.51 -0.68
N PHE A 344 3.44 2.31 -0.20
CA PHE A 344 4.34 1.50 0.61
C PHE A 344 5.27 0.70 -0.30
N THR A 345 6.57 0.82 -0.11
CA THR A 345 7.55 -0.10 -0.68
C THR A 345 7.58 -1.42 0.10
N LEU A 346 8.24 -2.44 -0.45
CA LEU A 346 8.29 -3.79 0.16
C LEU A 346 8.93 -3.85 1.55
N ASP A 347 9.73 -2.84 1.90
CA ASP A 347 10.36 -2.66 3.22
C ASP A 347 9.48 -1.88 4.21
N GLY A 348 8.25 -1.54 3.84
CA GLY A 348 7.29 -0.80 4.67
C GLY A 348 7.50 0.72 4.67
N CYS A 349 8.46 1.25 3.90
CA CYS A 349 8.67 2.69 3.78
C CYS A 349 7.55 3.34 2.93
N ILE A 350 7.15 4.55 3.29
CA ILE A 350 6.22 5.36 2.49
C ILE A 350 7.02 6.31 1.61
N LYS A 351 6.78 6.25 0.30
CA LYS A 351 7.41 7.13 -0.69
C LYS A 351 6.37 7.81 -1.58
N ILE A 352 6.73 8.95 -2.17
CA ILE A 352 5.99 9.50 -3.32
C ILE A 352 6.23 8.57 -4.51
N ILE A 353 5.16 8.14 -5.15
CA ILE A 353 5.15 7.22 -6.29
C ILE A 353 4.44 7.86 -7.49
N SER A 354 4.19 7.06 -8.53
CA SER A 354 3.49 7.50 -9.75
C SER A 354 4.33 8.50 -10.56
N GLU A 355 3.70 9.17 -11.53
CA GLU A 355 4.36 10.22 -12.30
C GLU A 355 4.18 11.57 -11.61
N ILE A 356 5.15 12.46 -11.78
CA ILE A 356 5.02 13.88 -11.46
C ILE A 356 5.15 14.62 -12.79
N SER A 357 4.04 15.05 -13.38
CA SER A 357 4.03 15.62 -14.74
C SER A 357 2.93 16.68 -14.89
N PRO A 358 2.90 17.44 -16.00
CA PRO A 358 1.88 18.47 -16.25
C PRO A 358 0.43 17.95 -16.29
N ASP A 359 0.23 16.63 -16.24
CA ASP A 359 -1.10 16.01 -16.07
C ASP A 359 -1.66 16.18 -14.64
N GLY A 360 -0.77 16.16 -13.63
CA GLY A 360 -1.10 16.18 -12.20
C GLY A 360 -0.75 17.49 -11.47
N MET A 361 -0.40 18.55 -12.20
CA MET A 361 -0.03 19.85 -11.63
C MET A 361 -0.56 21.00 -12.49
N ARG A 362 -0.49 22.22 -11.95
CA ARG A 362 -0.73 23.46 -12.69
C ARG A 362 0.51 24.33 -12.71
N ILE A 363 0.94 24.68 -13.92
CA ILE A 363 2.13 25.49 -14.17
C ILE A 363 1.74 26.67 -15.05
N ARG A 364 2.18 27.87 -14.66
CA ARG A 364 1.97 29.08 -15.46
C ARG A 364 3.27 29.80 -15.77
N LYS A 365 3.31 30.50 -16.90
CA LYS A 365 4.34 31.48 -17.25
C LYS A 365 3.68 32.58 -18.07
N ASP A 366 3.89 33.82 -17.66
CA ASP A 366 3.29 35.02 -18.26
C ASP A 366 1.76 34.94 -18.43
N GLY A 367 1.08 34.36 -17.44
CA GLY A 367 -0.37 34.16 -17.43
C GLY A 367 -0.89 33.02 -18.33
N GLN A 368 -0.01 32.32 -19.05
CA GLN A 368 -0.36 31.18 -19.90
C GLN A 368 -0.17 29.85 -19.16
N SER A 369 -0.93 28.83 -19.55
CA SER A 369 -0.88 27.49 -18.93
C SER A 369 0.12 26.59 -19.68
N TYR A 370 0.85 25.77 -18.92
CA TYR A 370 1.84 24.81 -19.43
C TYR A 370 1.52 23.38 -18.93
N ASP A 371 0.24 23.14 -18.67
CA ASP A 371 -0.27 21.93 -18.03
C ASP A 371 -1.60 21.48 -18.64
N LYS A 372 -2.22 20.44 -18.05
CA LYS A 372 -3.48 19.89 -18.55
C LYS A 372 -4.64 20.90 -18.58
N ASP A 373 -4.56 22.06 -17.93
CA ASP A 373 -5.56 23.13 -18.11
C ASP A 373 -5.67 23.57 -19.60
N LEU A 374 -4.65 23.41 -20.44
CA LEU A 374 -4.78 23.58 -21.91
C LEU A 374 -5.83 22.62 -22.50
N PHE A 375 -5.73 21.33 -22.14
CA PHE A 375 -6.71 20.33 -22.52
C PHE A 375 -8.09 20.60 -21.91
N ARG A 376 -8.16 21.04 -20.65
CA ARG A 376 -9.45 21.38 -20.01
C ARG A 376 -10.14 22.58 -20.68
N ASN A 377 -9.38 23.50 -21.23
CA ASN A 377 -9.87 24.69 -21.92
C ASN A 377 -9.95 24.52 -23.45
N SER A 378 -9.96 23.28 -23.95
CA SER A 378 -10.17 22.96 -25.37
C SER A 378 -9.14 23.55 -26.33
N TYR A 379 -7.90 23.77 -25.88
CA TYR A 379 -6.78 24.04 -26.78
C TYR A 379 -6.48 22.79 -27.63
N GLY A 380 -6.00 23.01 -28.86
CA GLY A 380 -5.66 21.93 -29.78
C GLY A 380 -4.36 21.20 -29.39
N ASP A 381 -4.22 19.98 -29.88
CA ASP A 381 -3.11 19.07 -29.57
C ASP A 381 -1.73 19.73 -29.82
N ASP A 382 -1.56 20.43 -30.95
CA ASP A 382 -0.32 21.14 -31.28
C ASP A 382 0.06 22.19 -30.22
N CYS A 383 -0.93 22.89 -29.64
CA CYS A 383 -0.70 23.87 -28.58
C CYS A 383 -0.32 23.17 -27.25
N ILE A 384 -0.92 22.02 -26.96
CA ILE A 384 -0.59 21.25 -25.76
C ILE A 384 0.84 20.73 -25.86
N ILE A 385 1.18 20.10 -26.98
CA ILE A 385 2.50 19.52 -27.25
C ILE A 385 3.58 20.61 -27.23
N SER A 386 3.41 21.68 -28.00
CA SER A 386 4.42 22.75 -28.08
C SER A 386 4.67 23.44 -26.72
N ASN A 387 3.62 23.65 -25.90
CA ASN A 387 3.82 24.19 -24.56
C ASN A 387 4.58 23.21 -23.65
N TRP A 388 4.27 21.92 -23.71
CA TRP A 388 4.94 20.90 -22.87
C TRP A 388 6.37 20.63 -23.33
N GLU A 389 6.65 20.68 -24.63
CA GLU A 389 8.00 20.69 -25.19
C GLU A 389 8.79 21.89 -24.70
N LYS A 390 8.19 23.09 -24.76
CA LYS A 390 8.83 24.32 -24.29
C LYS A 390 9.16 24.27 -22.80
N LEU A 391 8.23 23.73 -21.98
CA LEU A 391 8.49 23.49 -20.57
C LEU A 391 9.68 22.54 -20.35
N LEU A 392 9.75 21.44 -21.12
CA LEU A 392 10.85 20.48 -21.01
C LEU A 392 12.21 21.08 -21.43
N GLU A 393 12.22 21.89 -22.49
CA GLU A 393 13.41 22.64 -22.94
C GLU A 393 13.90 23.62 -21.88
N ASP A 394 13.00 24.43 -21.31
CA ASP A 394 13.35 25.44 -20.31
C ASP A 394 13.79 24.83 -18.96
N LEU A 395 13.46 23.54 -18.71
CA LEU A 395 13.92 22.75 -17.55
C LEU A 395 15.27 22.04 -17.79
N SER A 396 15.96 22.30 -18.90
CA SER A 396 17.19 21.59 -19.30
C SER A 396 18.49 22.30 -19.01
#